data_AF-A0A7S1WJP3-F1
#
_entry.id   AF-A0A7S1WJP3-F1
#
_cell.length_a   1.000
_cell.length_b   1.000
_cell.length_c   1.000
_cell.angle_alpha   90.00
_cell.angle_beta   90.00
_cell.angle_gamma   90.00
#
_symmetry.space_group_name_H-M   'P 1'
#
loop_
_entity.id
_entity.type
_entity.pdbx_description
1 polymer ?
#
loop_
_entity_poly.entity_id
_entity_poly.type
_entity_poly.pdbx_seq_one_letter_code
_entity_poly.pdbx_strand_id
1 'polypeptide(L)'
;ERGQGHGRPPAPRHCAMPSNVLTVKIKSAKNLADKDGVFSGHSDPYVRLRLVADDDHTQVVASKRTKVLSGANPEWNETFKFAGLEEPGAYTLKLNVLDKDYFTKDDPLGETTIDLGTLSDSGGFQAFDDVWIDGYIFKAYLSFEVSTAGGWGHSEDTASNLLRVVVKNATGLRDRDGFFGGKSDPYVQVTVTDSSGSVVAGPKKTTVQQDVGANPEWNEEFLFDEGLKHPGAYRLKLTVYDKDTATRDDFLGEAVFHLGTLKNSVDDKELDLSLTKGGRIFVAVSNMGGWGHTKPKGGFAGFCQCS
;
A
#
# COMPACT_ATOMS: atom_id res chain seq x y z
N GLU A 1 53.66 -31.82 17.50
CA GLU A 1 52.79 -31.41 16.38
C GLU A 1 51.38 -31.94 16.57
N ARG A 2 50.41 -31.20 16.02
CA ARG A 2 48.96 -31.45 15.89
C ARG A 2 48.09 -31.05 17.08
N GLY A 3 47.60 -29.81 16.98
CA GLY A 3 46.48 -29.31 17.76
C GLY A 3 45.14 -29.91 17.31
N GLN A 4 44.19 -29.90 18.23
CA GLN A 4 42.77 -30.14 17.95
C GLN A 4 42.02 -28.88 18.36
N GLY A 5 41.62 -28.08 17.37
CA GLY A 5 40.72 -26.96 17.55
C GLY A 5 39.30 -27.49 17.73
N HIS A 6 38.68 -27.17 18.87
CA HIS A 6 37.25 -27.32 19.04
C HIS A 6 36.53 -26.27 18.20
N GLY A 7 36.11 -26.65 16.99
CA GLY A 7 35.21 -25.84 16.19
C GLY A 7 33.85 -25.72 16.88
N ARG A 8 33.42 -24.49 17.17
CA ARG A 8 32.03 -24.20 17.53
C ARG A 8 31.10 -24.70 16.40
N PRO A 9 29.91 -25.24 16.71
CA PRO A 9 28.93 -25.52 15.67
C PRO A 9 28.55 -24.21 14.95
N PRO A 10 28.25 -24.25 13.64
CA PRO A 10 27.76 -23.08 12.93
C PRO A 10 26.45 -22.61 13.58
N ALA A 11 26.33 -21.29 13.76
CA ALA A 11 25.10 -20.67 14.20
C ALA A 11 23.92 -21.13 13.32
N PRO A 12 22.71 -21.29 13.89
CA PRO A 12 21.56 -21.66 13.09
C PRO A 12 21.35 -20.62 11.99
N ARG A 13 21.16 -21.13 10.77
CA ARG A 13 20.87 -20.35 9.56
C ARG A 13 19.76 -19.36 9.88
N HIS A 14 19.98 -18.10 9.48
CA HIS A 14 19.01 -17.00 9.48
C HIS A 14 17.58 -17.52 9.50
N CYS A 15 16.81 -17.15 10.54
CA CYS A 15 15.37 -17.27 10.53
C CYS A 15 14.90 -16.74 9.17
N ALA A 16 14.35 -17.62 8.32
CA ALA A 16 13.76 -17.21 7.07
C ALA A 16 12.66 -16.23 7.44
N MET A 17 12.92 -14.92 7.23
CA MET A 17 11.91 -13.89 7.37
C MET A 17 10.68 -14.37 6.59
N PRO A 18 9.46 -14.25 7.14
CA PRO A 18 8.29 -14.67 6.39
C PRO A 18 8.27 -13.89 5.08
N SER A 19 8.50 -14.60 3.97
CA SER A 19 8.33 -14.03 2.64
C SER A 19 6.87 -13.64 2.53
N ASN A 20 6.54 -12.37 2.32
CA ASN A 20 5.16 -11.97 2.14
C ASN A 20 4.61 -12.72 0.91
N VAL A 21 3.48 -13.40 1.07
CA VAL A 21 2.83 -14.21 0.03
C VAL A 21 1.44 -13.66 -0.24
N LEU A 22 1.11 -13.54 -1.52
CA LEU A 22 -0.24 -13.32 -2.01
C LEU A 22 -0.70 -14.59 -2.75
N THR A 23 -1.79 -15.19 -2.30
CA THR A 23 -2.45 -16.28 -3.01
C THR A 23 -3.74 -15.78 -3.62
N VAL A 24 -3.93 -15.98 -4.92
CA VAL A 24 -5.11 -15.54 -5.68
C VAL A 24 -5.76 -16.76 -6.32
N LYS A 25 -7.05 -16.97 -6.06
CA LYS A 25 -7.83 -18.02 -6.70
C LYS A 25 -8.87 -17.38 -7.62
N ILE A 26 -8.72 -17.59 -8.91
CA ILE A 26 -9.68 -17.14 -9.92
C ILE A 26 -10.77 -18.22 -10.01
N LYS A 27 -12.03 -17.87 -9.68
CA LYS A 27 -13.14 -18.83 -9.64
C LYS A 27 -13.80 -18.91 -11.01
N SER A 28 -14.49 -17.85 -11.41
CA SER A 28 -15.33 -17.84 -12.61
C SER A 28 -15.60 -16.43 -13.09
N ALA A 29 -16.11 -16.31 -14.32
CA ALA A 29 -16.73 -15.09 -14.83
C ALA A 29 -18.15 -15.38 -15.32
N LYS A 30 -18.96 -14.32 -15.43
CA LYS A 30 -20.34 -14.38 -15.92
C LYS A 30 -20.59 -13.29 -16.94
N ASN A 31 -21.43 -13.61 -17.93
CA ASN A 31 -21.89 -12.69 -18.98
C ASN A 31 -20.75 -11.98 -19.73
N LEU A 32 -19.66 -12.70 -20.03
CA LEU A 32 -18.62 -12.17 -20.91
C LEU A 32 -19.22 -11.93 -22.30
N ALA A 33 -18.82 -10.81 -22.93
CA ALA A 33 -19.25 -10.49 -24.28
C ALA A 33 -18.70 -11.54 -25.25
N ASP A 34 -19.55 -12.03 -26.16
CA ASP A 34 -19.13 -12.86 -27.28
C ASP A 34 -18.56 -11.92 -28.35
N LYS A 35 -17.24 -11.88 -28.50
CA LYS A 35 -16.58 -11.02 -29.49
C LYS A 35 -16.47 -11.68 -30.86
N ASP A 36 -16.71 -12.97 -30.93
CA ASP A 36 -16.73 -13.73 -32.17
C ASP A 36 -18.10 -13.60 -32.84
N GLY A 37 -18.16 -12.77 -33.89
CA GLY A 37 -19.38 -12.49 -34.64
C GLY A 37 -20.06 -13.75 -35.22
N VAL A 38 -21.28 -13.54 -35.75
CA VAL A 38 -22.33 -14.49 -36.20
C VAL A 38 -21.90 -15.73 -37.02
N PHE A 39 -20.63 -15.90 -37.39
CA PHE A 39 -20.17 -17.00 -38.25
C PHE A 39 -19.08 -17.94 -37.73
N SER A 40 -18.43 -17.72 -36.57
CA SER A 40 -17.60 -18.78 -35.93
C SER A 40 -16.96 -18.34 -34.62
N GLY A 41 -17.18 -19.10 -33.55
CA GLY A 41 -16.36 -19.05 -32.34
C GLY A 41 -17.18 -18.71 -31.10
N HIS A 42 -16.98 -19.45 -30.02
CA HIS A 42 -17.35 -18.99 -28.69
C HIS A 42 -16.16 -18.19 -28.19
N SER A 43 -16.35 -17.04 -27.53
CA SER A 43 -15.25 -16.40 -26.82
C SER A 43 -14.42 -17.42 -26.02
N ASP A 44 -13.10 -17.30 -26.13
CA ASP A 44 -12.05 -18.11 -25.51
C ASP A 44 -11.41 -17.33 -24.34
N PRO A 45 -12.15 -17.06 -23.23
CA PRO A 45 -11.66 -16.18 -22.18
C PRO A 45 -10.56 -16.79 -21.32
N TYR A 46 -9.63 -15.93 -20.90
CA TYR A 46 -8.69 -16.18 -19.82
C TYR A 46 -8.44 -14.92 -18.98
N VAL A 47 -7.96 -15.10 -17.76
CA VAL A 47 -7.63 -13.99 -16.85
C VAL A 47 -6.12 -13.82 -16.78
N ARG A 48 -5.62 -12.62 -17.06
CA ARG A 48 -4.24 -12.20 -16.81
C ARG A 48 -4.16 -11.44 -15.49
N LEU A 49 -3.42 -12.00 -14.56
CA LEU A 49 -3.11 -11.40 -13.26
C LEU A 49 -1.81 -10.61 -13.38
N ARG A 50 -1.80 -9.35 -12.93
CA ARG A 50 -0.60 -8.49 -12.91
C ARG A 50 -0.49 -7.82 -11.55
N LEU A 51 0.69 -7.89 -10.94
CA LEU A 51 1.05 -7.04 -9.81
C LEU A 51 1.72 -5.78 -10.34
N VAL A 52 1.25 -4.62 -9.90
CA VAL A 52 1.84 -3.31 -10.22
C VAL A 52 2.26 -2.58 -8.95
N ALA A 53 3.34 -1.80 -9.02
CA ALA A 53 3.99 -1.21 -7.83
C ALA A 53 3.93 0.33 -7.75
N ASP A 54 3.34 0.98 -8.74
CA ASP A 54 3.18 2.42 -8.83
C ASP A 54 1.70 2.83 -8.75
N ASP A 55 1.43 4.03 -8.23
CA ASP A 55 0.08 4.59 -8.13
C ASP A 55 -0.58 4.77 -9.52
N ASP A 56 0.21 4.99 -10.57
CA ASP A 56 -0.27 5.07 -11.97
C ASP A 56 -0.52 3.69 -12.60
N HIS A 57 -0.21 2.62 -11.86
CA HIS A 57 -0.42 1.24 -12.25
C HIS A 57 0.21 0.82 -13.59
N THR A 58 1.39 1.33 -13.90
CA THR A 58 2.14 1.12 -15.15
C THR A 58 3.28 0.11 -14.99
N GLN A 59 3.88 0.04 -13.81
CA GLN A 59 5.06 -0.78 -13.52
C GLN A 59 4.64 -2.19 -13.10
N VAL A 60 4.55 -3.11 -14.07
CA VAL A 60 4.27 -4.53 -13.80
C VAL A 60 5.50 -5.21 -13.22
N VAL A 61 5.37 -5.73 -11.99
CA VAL A 61 6.46 -6.44 -11.28
C VAL A 61 6.32 -7.96 -11.35
N ALA A 62 5.10 -8.48 -11.57
CA ALA A 62 4.87 -9.91 -11.80
C ALA A 62 3.59 -10.14 -12.61
N SER A 63 3.55 -11.22 -13.39
CA SER A 63 2.34 -11.62 -14.12
C SER A 63 2.16 -13.13 -14.21
N LYS A 64 0.90 -13.56 -14.19
CA LYS A 64 0.44 -14.95 -14.36
C LYS A 64 -0.85 -14.95 -15.18
N ARG A 65 -1.30 -16.10 -15.66
CA ARG A 65 -2.58 -16.24 -16.34
C ARG A 65 -3.24 -17.58 -16.08
N THR A 66 -4.56 -17.61 -16.19
CA THR A 66 -5.35 -18.85 -16.23
C THR A 66 -5.17 -19.56 -17.56
N LYS A 67 -5.68 -20.79 -17.61
CA LYS A 67 -6.00 -21.47 -18.85
C LYS A 67 -7.08 -20.69 -19.60
N VAL A 68 -7.08 -20.91 -20.90
CA VAL A 68 -8.11 -20.45 -21.81
C VAL A 68 -9.23 -21.47 -21.76
N LEU A 69 -10.44 -21.01 -21.47
CA LEU A 69 -11.67 -21.80 -21.55
C LEU A 69 -12.55 -21.22 -22.64
N SER A 70 -13.61 -21.93 -23.02
CA SER A 70 -14.58 -21.47 -24.02
C SER A 70 -15.91 -21.09 -23.35
N GLY A 71 -16.55 -20.05 -23.86
CA GLY A 71 -17.91 -19.64 -23.50
C GLY A 71 -17.97 -18.43 -22.57
N ALA A 72 -19.16 -17.82 -22.50
CA ALA A 72 -19.40 -16.55 -21.80
C ALA A 72 -19.42 -16.64 -20.26
N ASN A 73 -19.43 -17.86 -19.70
CA ASN A 73 -19.50 -18.12 -18.25
C ASN A 73 -18.42 -19.15 -17.82
N PRO A 74 -17.13 -18.84 -18.00
CA PRO A 74 -16.05 -19.79 -17.72
C PRO A 74 -15.87 -20.01 -16.21
N GLU A 75 -15.51 -21.23 -15.82
CA GLU A 75 -15.10 -21.59 -14.46
C GLU A 75 -13.65 -22.10 -14.46
N TRP A 76 -12.70 -21.23 -14.13
CA TRP A 76 -11.28 -21.60 -14.10
C TRP A 76 -10.92 -22.39 -12.85
N ASN A 77 -11.36 -21.94 -11.67
CA ASN A 77 -11.00 -22.52 -10.38
C ASN A 77 -9.48 -22.74 -10.19
N GLU A 78 -8.67 -21.78 -10.66
CA GLU A 78 -7.20 -21.85 -10.64
C GLU A 78 -6.61 -20.98 -9.55
N THR A 79 -5.60 -21.50 -8.84
CA THR A 79 -4.92 -20.81 -7.74
C THR A 79 -3.47 -20.47 -8.10
N PHE A 80 -3.10 -19.22 -7.88
CA PHE A 80 -1.79 -18.65 -8.16
C PHE A 80 -1.15 -18.10 -6.89
N LYS A 81 0.18 -18.21 -6.78
CA LYS A 81 0.95 -17.67 -5.66
C LYS A 81 2.02 -16.70 -6.14
N PHE A 82 2.05 -15.51 -5.56
CA PHE A 82 3.14 -14.54 -5.65
C PHE A 82 3.84 -14.52 -4.29
N ALA A 83 5.14 -14.78 -4.25
CA ALA A 83 5.91 -14.89 -3.03
C ALA A 83 7.11 -13.93 -3.07
N GLY A 84 7.60 -13.54 -1.90
CA GLY A 84 8.74 -12.63 -1.79
C GLY A 84 8.38 -11.19 -2.12
N LEU A 85 7.13 -10.78 -1.85
CA LEU A 85 6.72 -9.39 -2.01
C LEU A 85 7.42 -8.54 -0.95
N GLU A 86 8.14 -7.49 -1.34
CA GLU A 86 8.89 -6.67 -0.37
C GLU A 86 7.93 -5.80 0.46
N GLU A 87 7.09 -5.03 -0.22
CA GLU A 87 6.13 -4.08 0.36
C GLU A 87 4.73 -4.35 -0.21
N PRO A 88 4.11 -5.50 0.14
CA PRO A 88 2.89 -5.97 -0.53
C PRO A 88 1.73 -5.00 -0.44
N GLY A 89 1.62 -4.21 0.64
CA GLY A 89 0.55 -3.22 0.82
C GLY A 89 0.64 -2.02 -0.10
N ALA A 90 1.75 -1.84 -0.82
CA ALA A 90 1.94 -0.77 -1.81
C ALA A 90 1.69 -1.25 -3.26
N TYR A 91 1.28 -2.50 -3.46
CA TYR A 91 1.00 -3.04 -4.80
C TYR A 91 -0.50 -3.05 -5.09
N THR A 92 -0.82 -3.02 -6.38
CA THR A 92 -2.18 -3.28 -6.89
C THR A 92 -2.18 -4.59 -7.68
N LEU A 93 -3.17 -5.45 -7.44
CA LEU A 93 -3.47 -6.60 -8.28
C LEU A 93 -4.45 -6.17 -9.37
N LYS A 94 -3.99 -6.18 -10.63
CA LYS A 94 -4.83 -5.99 -11.82
C LYS A 94 -5.23 -7.34 -12.40
N LEU A 95 -6.53 -7.53 -12.64
CA LEU A 95 -7.12 -8.70 -13.26
C LEU A 95 -7.74 -8.29 -14.59
N ASN A 96 -7.12 -8.69 -15.70
CA ASN A 96 -7.69 -8.47 -17.03
C ASN A 96 -8.32 -9.76 -17.52
N VAL A 97 -9.58 -9.69 -17.92
CA VAL A 97 -10.22 -10.76 -18.69
C VAL A 97 -10.01 -10.45 -20.17
N LEU A 98 -9.40 -11.38 -20.88
CA LEU A 98 -9.10 -11.24 -22.31
C LEU A 98 -9.71 -12.42 -23.06
N ASP A 99 -10.09 -12.17 -24.30
CA ASP A 99 -10.42 -13.18 -25.30
C ASP A 99 -9.15 -13.57 -26.06
N LYS A 100 -8.89 -14.87 -26.22
CA LYS A 100 -7.69 -15.32 -26.92
C LYS A 100 -7.96 -15.42 -28.41
N ASP A 101 -7.28 -14.57 -29.18
CA ASP A 101 -7.33 -14.63 -30.64
C ASP A 101 -6.12 -15.36 -31.20
N TYR A 102 -6.34 -16.21 -32.22
CA TYR A 102 -5.24 -16.95 -32.86
C TYR A 102 -4.45 -16.12 -33.88
N PHE A 103 -5.02 -15.03 -34.41
CA PHE A 103 -4.43 -14.25 -35.51
C PHE A 103 -4.43 -12.72 -35.30
N THR A 104 -5.04 -12.24 -34.22
CA THR A 104 -5.07 -10.82 -33.79
C THR A 104 -4.50 -10.67 -32.38
N LYS A 105 -4.35 -9.42 -31.92
CA LYS A 105 -4.00 -9.13 -30.54
C LYS A 105 -5.20 -9.45 -29.66
N ASP A 106 -5.00 -10.28 -28.63
CA ASP A 106 -6.03 -10.67 -27.65
C ASP A 106 -6.92 -9.49 -27.22
N ASP A 107 -8.22 -9.72 -27.29
CA ASP A 107 -9.23 -8.69 -27.16
C ASP A 107 -9.62 -8.49 -25.68
N PRO A 108 -9.56 -7.26 -25.12
CA PRO A 108 -9.97 -7.05 -23.75
C PRO A 108 -11.48 -7.22 -23.61
N LEU A 109 -11.89 -8.08 -22.65
CA LEU A 109 -13.29 -8.32 -22.27
C LEU A 109 -13.67 -7.52 -21.02
N GLY A 110 -12.70 -7.26 -20.14
CA GLY A 110 -12.84 -6.32 -19.04
C GLY A 110 -11.65 -6.31 -18.08
N GLU A 111 -11.65 -5.39 -17.13
CA GLU A 111 -10.62 -5.28 -16.09
C GLU A 111 -11.24 -5.00 -14.73
N THR A 112 -10.59 -5.49 -13.67
CA THR A 112 -10.81 -5.02 -12.31
C THR A 112 -9.49 -4.96 -11.55
N THR A 113 -9.43 -4.20 -10.47
CA THR A 113 -8.22 -3.95 -9.69
C THR A 113 -8.47 -4.01 -8.20
N ILE A 114 -7.46 -4.41 -7.44
CA ILE A 114 -7.49 -4.45 -5.98
C ILE A 114 -6.20 -3.81 -5.47
N ASP A 115 -6.33 -2.75 -4.68
CA ASP A 115 -5.21 -2.24 -3.89
C ASP A 115 -4.92 -3.24 -2.76
N LEU A 116 -3.73 -3.84 -2.76
CA LEU A 116 -3.38 -4.86 -1.77
C LEU A 116 -3.32 -4.28 -0.35
N GLY A 117 -3.14 -2.96 -0.20
CA GLY A 117 -3.22 -2.26 1.08
C GLY A 117 -4.60 -2.34 1.75
N THR A 118 -5.65 -2.73 1.01
CA THR A 118 -7.00 -2.95 1.56
C THR A 118 -7.22 -4.37 2.05
N LEU A 119 -6.24 -5.27 1.98
CA LEU A 119 -6.42 -6.66 2.39
C LEU A 119 -6.17 -6.84 3.89
N SER A 120 -6.98 -7.67 4.52
CA SER A 120 -6.78 -8.04 5.92
C SER A 120 -5.67 -9.07 6.08
N ASP A 121 -5.08 -9.12 7.26
CA ASP A 121 -4.08 -10.12 7.66
C ASP A 121 -4.67 -11.50 8.00
N SER A 122 -5.68 -11.89 7.23
CA SER A 122 -6.37 -13.17 7.39
C SER A 122 -5.56 -14.35 6.82
N GLY A 123 -5.52 -15.44 7.58
CA GLY A 123 -5.02 -16.73 7.09
C GLY A 123 -5.95 -17.38 6.04
N GLY A 124 -7.22 -16.97 6.00
CA GLY A 124 -8.21 -17.46 5.06
C GLY A 124 -8.21 -16.71 3.72
N PHE A 125 -9.18 -17.04 2.88
CA PHE A 125 -9.48 -16.30 1.66
C PHE A 125 -10.52 -15.22 1.93
N GLN A 126 -10.27 -14.03 1.39
CA GLN A 126 -11.20 -12.91 1.26
C GLN A 126 -11.87 -13.04 -0.10
N ALA A 127 -13.21 -13.16 -0.11
CA ALA A 127 -13.98 -13.39 -1.32
C ALA A 127 -14.41 -12.08 -1.99
N PHE A 128 -14.28 -12.07 -3.31
CA PHE A 128 -14.71 -11.00 -4.20
C PHE A 128 -15.65 -11.62 -5.24
N ASP A 129 -16.90 -11.79 -4.85
CA ASP A 129 -17.90 -12.47 -5.68
C ASP A 129 -18.63 -11.45 -6.56
N ASP A 130 -18.81 -11.81 -7.84
CA ASP A 130 -19.49 -11.02 -8.86
C ASP A 130 -19.01 -9.55 -8.94
N VAL A 131 -17.69 -9.34 -8.92
CA VAL A 131 -17.07 -8.03 -9.15
C VAL A 131 -17.30 -7.61 -10.58
N TRP A 132 -17.90 -6.44 -10.79
CA TRP A 132 -18.04 -5.86 -12.11
C TRP A 132 -16.66 -5.61 -12.72
N ILE A 133 -16.43 -6.16 -13.91
CA ILE A 133 -15.24 -5.85 -14.71
C ILE A 133 -15.57 -4.70 -15.67
N ASP A 134 -14.78 -3.64 -15.58
CA ASP A 134 -14.90 -2.47 -16.45
C ASP A 134 -14.59 -2.88 -17.89
N GLY A 135 -15.54 -2.64 -18.80
CA GLY A 135 -15.48 -3.08 -20.19
C GLY A 135 -16.42 -2.29 -21.11
N TYR A 136 -16.56 -2.74 -22.35
CA TYR A 136 -17.45 -2.12 -23.35
C TYR A 136 -18.89 -2.59 -23.15
N ILE A 137 -19.88 -1.68 -23.21
CA ILE A 137 -21.37 -1.80 -23.30
C ILE A 137 -22.15 -2.93 -22.58
N PHE A 138 -21.55 -4.03 -22.14
CA PHE A 138 -22.18 -5.17 -21.46
C PHE A 138 -21.65 -5.31 -20.03
N LYS A 139 -22.53 -5.70 -19.11
CA LYS A 139 -22.16 -5.98 -17.72
C LYS A 139 -21.65 -7.41 -17.61
N ALA A 140 -20.35 -7.55 -17.37
CA ALA A 140 -19.70 -8.81 -17.06
C ALA A 140 -19.15 -8.80 -15.64
N TYR A 141 -19.03 -9.99 -15.05
CA TYR A 141 -18.64 -10.13 -13.64
C TYR A 141 -17.54 -11.17 -13.48
N LEU A 142 -16.59 -10.92 -12.58
CA LEU A 142 -15.52 -11.83 -12.20
C LEU A 142 -15.64 -12.18 -10.72
N SER A 143 -15.58 -13.46 -10.40
CA SER A 143 -15.53 -13.98 -9.03
C SER A 143 -14.14 -14.54 -8.73
N PHE A 144 -13.53 -14.10 -7.63
CA PHE A 144 -12.21 -14.57 -7.22
C PHE A 144 -12.02 -14.43 -5.70
N GLU A 145 -10.94 -15.02 -5.18
CA GLU A 145 -10.61 -15.08 -3.77
C GLU A 145 -9.13 -14.72 -3.57
N VAL A 146 -8.80 -13.97 -2.51
CA VAL A 146 -7.43 -13.54 -2.22
C VAL A 146 -7.05 -13.88 -0.78
N SER A 147 -5.82 -14.34 -0.55
CA SER A 147 -5.29 -14.60 0.79
C SER A 147 -3.88 -14.02 0.95
N THR A 148 -3.66 -13.36 2.08
CA THR A 148 -2.34 -12.86 2.54
C THR A 148 -1.58 -13.91 3.35
N ALA A 149 -2.16 -15.10 3.50
CA ALA A 149 -1.68 -16.18 4.38
C ALA A 149 -1.44 -15.73 5.84
N GLY A 150 -2.10 -14.65 6.26
CA GLY A 150 -1.93 -14.00 7.56
C GLY A 150 -0.56 -13.37 7.81
N GLY A 151 0.26 -13.20 6.78
CA GLY A 151 1.63 -12.67 6.92
C GLY A 151 1.72 -11.15 6.87
N TRP A 152 0.67 -10.47 6.39
CA TRP A 152 0.64 -9.03 6.16
C TRP A 152 -0.80 -8.58 5.92
N GLY A 153 -1.07 -7.29 6.10
CA GLY A 153 -2.39 -6.70 5.94
C GLY A 153 -2.78 -5.85 7.15
N HIS A 154 -4.04 -5.46 7.21
CA HIS A 154 -4.63 -4.77 8.36
C HIS A 154 -5.47 -5.74 9.20
N SER A 155 -5.67 -5.39 10.47
CA SER A 155 -6.58 -6.13 11.35
C SER A 155 -8.03 -5.84 10.99
N GLU A 156 -8.90 -6.85 11.07
CA GLU A 156 -10.35 -6.64 11.02
C GLU A 156 -10.85 -5.83 12.23
N ASP A 157 -10.15 -5.93 13.36
CA ASP A 157 -10.36 -5.05 14.49
C ASP A 157 -9.67 -3.71 14.23
N THR A 158 -10.45 -2.72 13.81
CA THR A 158 -9.98 -1.38 13.50
C THR A 158 -9.36 -0.66 14.67
N ALA A 159 -9.62 -1.07 15.93
CA ALA A 159 -8.94 -0.49 17.09
C ALA A 159 -7.42 -0.75 17.07
N SER A 160 -6.98 -1.75 16.32
CA SER A 160 -5.56 -2.05 16.11
C SER A 160 -4.95 -1.27 14.93
N ASN A 161 -5.74 -0.53 14.15
CA ASN A 161 -5.26 0.19 12.95
C ASN A 161 -4.73 1.60 13.30
N LEU A 162 -3.97 1.70 14.39
CA LEU A 162 -3.40 2.95 14.87
C LEU A 162 -2.25 3.42 13.96
N LEU A 163 -2.13 4.73 13.79
CA LEU A 163 -1.00 5.37 13.14
C LEU A 163 -0.47 6.49 14.04
N ARG A 164 0.78 6.35 14.47
CA ARG A 164 1.52 7.39 15.18
C ARG A 164 2.43 8.13 14.21
N VAL A 165 2.40 9.45 14.24
CA VAL A 165 3.23 10.33 13.42
C VAL A 165 3.90 11.36 14.32
N VAL A 166 5.23 11.40 14.31
CA VAL A 166 6.01 12.45 14.98
C VAL A 166 6.59 13.36 13.92
N VAL A 167 6.16 14.61 13.89
CA VAL A 167 6.72 15.65 13.03
C VAL A 167 7.91 16.25 13.75
N LYS A 168 9.13 15.96 13.28
CA LYS A 168 10.36 16.36 13.97
C LYS A 168 10.80 17.76 13.57
N ASN A 169 11.26 17.92 12.33
CA ASN A 169 11.79 19.19 11.84
C ASN A 169 11.69 19.25 10.31
N ALA A 170 11.94 20.44 9.76
CA ALA A 170 12.17 20.63 8.34
C ALA A 170 13.45 21.42 8.12
N THR A 171 14.03 21.31 6.93
CA THR A 171 15.24 22.03 6.53
C THR A 171 15.12 22.60 5.13
N GLY A 172 15.74 23.75 4.90
CA GLY A 172 15.78 24.40 3.60
C GLY A 172 14.40 24.75 3.03
N LEU A 173 13.42 25.08 3.90
CA LEU A 173 12.14 25.62 3.44
C LEU A 173 12.38 26.90 2.63
N ARG A 174 11.51 27.14 1.67
CA ARG A 174 11.57 28.35 0.86
C ARG A 174 11.17 29.55 1.72
N ASP A 175 12.08 30.50 1.88
CA ASP A 175 11.72 31.81 2.46
C ASP A 175 10.78 32.54 1.50
N ARG A 176 9.58 32.88 1.99
CA ARG A 176 8.61 33.68 1.24
C ARG A 176 8.47 35.11 1.77
N ASP A 177 9.06 35.41 2.92
CA ASP A 177 9.17 36.78 3.40
C ASP A 177 10.01 37.61 2.43
N GLY A 178 9.31 38.45 1.67
CA GLY A 178 9.88 39.32 0.66
C GLY A 178 10.78 40.41 1.27
N PHE A 179 11.19 41.33 0.39
CA PHE A 179 12.16 42.42 0.56
C PHE A 179 12.02 43.33 1.82
N PHE A 180 11.01 43.14 2.67
CA PHE A 180 10.78 43.89 3.91
C PHE A 180 11.13 43.13 5.21
N GLY A 181 11.63 41.90 5.14
CA GLY A 181 12.33 41.25 6.25
C GLY A 181 11.43 40.73 7.37
N GLY A 182 11.04 39.47 7.25
CA GLY A 182 10.58 38.59 8.32
C GLY A 182 11.29 37.25 8.17
N LYS A 183 11.24 36.39 9.20
CA LYS A 183 11.57 34.97 9.04
C LYS A 183 10.25 34.21 9.00
N SER A 184 10.13 33.23 8.12
CA SER A 184 8.92 32.41 8.04
C SER A 184 8.50 31.83 9.39
N ASP A 185 7.18 31.72 9.55
CA ASP A 185 6.42 31.18 10.68
C ASP A 185 5.83 29.79 10.34
N PRO A 186 6.65 28.76 10.10
CA PRO A 186 6.16 27.52 9.53
C PRO A 186 5.36 26.66 10.51
N TYR A 187 4.33 25.98 9.98
CA TYR A 187 3.63 24.87 10.62
C TYR A 187 3.32 23.75 9.62
N VAL A 188 3.07 22.55 10.13
CA VAL A 188 2.74 21.38 9.31
C VAL A 188 1.31 20.96 9.56
N GLN A 189 0.55 20.79 8.48
CA GLN A 189 -0.73 20.11 8.46
C GLN A 189 -0.52 18.64 8.08
N VAL A 190 -0.90 17.74 8.98
CA VAL A 190 -0.82 16.28 8.83
C VAL A 190 -2.21 15.73 8.50
N THR A 191 -2.33 15.06 7.36
CA THR A 191 -3.57 14.43 6.89
C THR A 191 -3.28 13.02 6.42
N VAL A 192 -4.25 12.12 6.56
CA VAL A 192 -4.24 10.81 5.89
C VAL A 192 -5.24 10.86 4.75
N THR A 193 -4.83 10.43 3.55
CA THR A 193 -5.65 10.45 2.33
C THR A 193 -5.75 9.07 1.69
N ASP A 194 -6.82 8.82 0.94
CA ASP A 194 -6.89 7.66 0.04
C ASP A 194 -6.10 7.90 -1.28
N SER A 195 -6.14 6.93 -2.19
CA SER A 195 -5.48 7.01 -3.50
C SER A 195 -6.04 8.11 -4.41
N SER A 196 -7.26 8.60 -4.17
CA SER A 196 -7.85 9.73 -4.90
C SER A 196 -7.42 11.09 -4.35
N GLY A 197 -6.71 11.12 -3.22
CA GLY A 197 -6.37 12.33 -2.48
C GLY A 197 -7.48 12.83 -1.54
N SER A 198 -8.56 12.06 -1.38
CA SER A 198 -9.63 12.40 -0.43
C SER A 198 -9.16 12.16 1.00
N VAL A 199 -9.43 13.11 1.90
CA VAL A 199 -8.99 13.04 3.30
C VAL A 199 -9.83 12.00 4.05
N VAL A 200 -9.16 11.00 4.62
CA VAL A 200 -9.78 9.95 5.45
C VAL A 200 -9.60 10.21 6.95
N ALA A 201 -8.54 10.92 7.35
CA ALA A 201 -8.30 11.32 8.73
C ALA A 201 -7.50 12.63 8.86
N GLY A 202 -7.73 13.38 9.93
CA GLY A 202 -7.19 14.72 10.14
C GLY A 202 -8.08 15.82 9.55
N PRO A 203 -7.57 17.06 9.37
CA PRO A 203 -6.19 17.47 9.59
C PRO A 203 -5.83 17.58 11.08
N LYS A 204 -4.59 17.23 11.41
CA LYS A 204 -3.92 17.65 12.65
C LYS A 204 -2.84 18.66 12.28
N LYS A 205 -2.52 19.59 13.18
CA LYS A 205 -1.55 20.66 12.89
C LYS A 205 -0.52 20.75 14.00
N THR A 206 0.73 21.00 13.63
CA THR A 206 1.75 21.40 14.61
C THR A 206 1.49 22.80 15.13
N THR A 207 2.20 23.16 16.20
CA THR A 207 2.37 24.54 16.59
C THR A 207 3.05 25.33 15.46
N VAL A 208 2.71 26.62 15.40
CA VAL A 208 3.37 27.58 14.53
C VAL A 208 4.67 27.98 15.21
N GLN A 209 5.80 27.80 14.52
CA GLN A 209 7.09 28.24 15.02
C GLN A 209 7.39 29.64 14.51
N GLN A 210 7.40 30.64 15.40
CA GLN A 210 7.53 32.04 15.01
C GLN A 210 8.98 32.44 14.72
N ASP A 211 9.20 33.16 13.62
CA ASP A 211 10.48 33.76 13.23
C ASP A 211 11.67 32.75 13.23
N VAL A 212 11.42 31.49 12.87
CA VAL A 212 12.48 30.45 12.82
C VAL A 212 13.09 30.30 11.42
N GLY A 213 12.39 30.76 10.38
CA GLY A 213 12.85 30.72 9.00
C GLY A 213 12.90 29.30 8.44
N ALA A 214 13.90 29.03 7.61
CA ALA A 214 13.94 27.82 6.77
C ALA A 214 14.15 26.47 7.48
N ASN A 215 14.44 26.43 8.79
CA ASN A 215 14.80 25.20 9.52
C ASN A 215 14.03 25.03 10.86
N PRO A 216 12.70 24.91 10.83
CA PRO A 216 11.89 24.73 12.04
C PRO A 216 12.05 23.35 12.69
N GLU A 217 11.90 23.29 14.01
CA GLU A 217 11.79 22.06 14.79
C GLU A 217 10.46 22.05 15.57
N TRP A 218 9.64 21.01 15.42
CA TRP A 218 8.38 20.85 16.15
C TRP A 218 8.48 19.77 17.22
N ASN A 219 9.00 18.59 16.86
CA ASN A 219 9.03 17.41 17.71
C ASN A 219 7.65 17.07 18.33
N GLU A 220 6.60 17.21 17.52
CA GLU A 220 5.22 17.03 17.94
C GLU A 220 4.65 15.69 17.47
N GLU A 221 3.90 15.05 18.36
CA GLU A 221 3.30 13.74 18.11
C GLU A 221 1.80 13.84 17.81
N PHE A 222 1.36 13.07 16.82
CA PHE A 222 -0.02 12.90 16.43
C PHE A 222 -0.39 11.43 16.37
N LEU A 223 -1.49 11.07 17.02
CA LEU A 223 -2.08 9.73 16.94
C LEU A 223 -3.33 9.76 16.07
N PHE A 224 -3.43 8.89 15.07
CA PHE A 224 -4.64 8.65 14.29
C PHE A 224 -5.18 7.28 14.69
N ASP A 225 -6.20 7.29 15.52
CA ASP A 225 -6.81 6.14 16.19
C ASP A 225 -8.21 5.81 15.69
N GLU A 226 -8.81 6.68 14.89
CA GLU A 226 -10.13 6.50 14.28
C GLU A 226 -10.08 6.65 12.76
N GLY A 227 -11.00 5.97 12.07
CA GLY A 227 -11.23 6.15 10.63
C GLY A 227 -10.30 5.36 9.70
N LEU A 228 -9.22 4.73 10.20
CA LEU A 228 -8.28 3.97 9.39
C LEU A 228 -8.77 2.53 9.11
N LYS A 229 -9.77 2.40 8.22
CA LYS A 229 -10.30 1.08 7.83
C LYS A 229 -9.29 0.24 7.06
N HIS A 230 -8.56 0.85 6.13
CA HIS A 230 -7.60 0.18 5.26
C HIS A 230 -6.25 0.91 5.29
N PRO A 231 -5.54 0.92 6.43
CA PRO A 231 -4.37 1.78 6.62
C PRO A 231 -3.26 1.56 5.59
N GLY A 232 -3.09 0.33 5.10
CA GLY A 232 -2.11 0.01 4.05
C GLY A 232 -2.42 0.69 2.71
N ALA A 233 -3.68 0.98 2.41
CA ALA A 233 -4.12 1.63 1.17
C ALA A 233 -4.17 3.16 1.29
N TYR A 234 -3.63 3.76 2.34
CA TYR A 234 -3.67 5.21 2.53
C TYR A 234 -2.29 5.85 2.35
N ARG A 235 -2.30 7.18 2.26
CA ARG A 235 -1.12 8.02 2.12
C ARG A 235 -1.09 9.02 3.27
N LEU A 236 0.06 9.11 3.95
CA LEU A 236 0.34 10.18 4.89
C LEU A 236 0.79 11.40 4.10
N LYS A 237 0.04 12.49 4.21
CA LYS A 237 0.29 13.76 3.53
C LYS A 237 0.65 14.84 4.54
N LEU A 238 1.84 15.41 4.36
CA LEU A 238 2.45 16.45 5.20
C LEU A 238 2.52 17.72 4.38
N THR A 239 1.71 18.72 4.76
CA THR A 239 1.62 19.99 4.04
C THR A 239 2.19 21.09 4.92
N VAL A 240 3.28 21.73 4.48
CA VAL A 240 3.95 22.80 5.21
C VAL A 240 3.41 24.14 4.74
N TYR A 241 3.05 24.99 5.70
CA TYR A 241 2.54 26.34 5.46
C TYR A 241 3.36 27.35 6.26
N ASP A 242 3.41 28.58 5.75
CA ASP A 242 3.85 29.77 6.46
C ASP A 242 2.63 30.46 7.07
N LYS A 243 2.66 30.76 8.36
CA LYS A 243 1.52 31.41 9.02
C LYS A 243 1.54 32.91 8.76
N ASP A 244 0.53 33.40 8.06
CA ASP A 244 0.34 34.84 7.88
C ASP A 244 -0.67 35.41 8.87
N THR A 245 -0.39 36.60 9.38
CA THR A 245 -1.29 37.29 10.33
C THR A 245 -2.48 37.98 9.62
N ALA A 246 -2.33 38.40 8.37
CA ALA A 246 -3.32 39.21 7.64
C ALA A 246 -3.74 38.66 6.27
N THR A 247 -3.07 37.61 5.78
CA THR A 247 -3.34 36.96 4.49
C THR A 247 -3.62 35.48 4.68
N ARG A 248 -3.99 34.79 3.59
CA ARG A 248 -4.08 33.34 3.59
C ARG A 248 -2.67 32.77 3.71
N ASP A 249 -2.48 31.89 4.69
CA ASP A 249 -1.24 31.13 4.93
C ASP A 249 -0.63 30.61 3.63
N ASP A 250 0.68 30.81 3.50
CA ASP A 250 1.40 30.55 2.28
C ASP A 250 1.88 29.10 2.20
N PHE A 251 1.58 28.43 1.09
CA PHE A 251 1.98 27.04 0.89
C PHE A 251 3.49 26.92 0.64
N LEU A 252 4.22 26.29 1.57
CA LEU A 252 5.68 26.11 1.55
C LEU A 252 6.13 24.76 0.99
N GLY A 253 5.22 23.82 0.76
CA GLY A 253 5.52 22.54 0.14
C GLY A 253 4.74 21.39 0.76
N GLU A 254 4.78 20.25 0.07
CA GLU A 254 4.09 19.03 0.49
C GLU A 254 4.98 17.81 0.29
N ALA A 255 4.85 16.84 1.19
CA ALA A 255 5.38 15.49 1.02
C ALA A 255 4.26 14.46 1.24
N VAL A 256 4.34 13.35 0.49
CA VAL A 256 3.38 12.24 0.55
C VAL A 256 4.15 10.94 0.77
N PHE A 257 3.66 10.09 1.66
CA PHE A 257 4.25 8.80 1.99
C PHE A 257 3.19 7.69 1.98
N HIS A 258 3.43 6.63 1.21
CA HIS A 258 2.50 5.51 1.08
C HIS A 258 2.60 4.57 2.31
N LEU A 259 1.48 4.43 3.04
CA LEU A 259 1.44 3.70 4.31
C LEU A 259 1.60 2.17 4.13
N GLY A 260 1.19 1.61 3.00
CA GLY A 260 1.42 0.20 2.64
C GLY A 260 2.88 -0.27 2.60
N THR A 261 3.85 0.65 2.66
CA THR A 261 5.29 0.36 2.75
C THR A 261 5.78 0.15 4.20
N LEU A 262 4.88 0.22 5.18
CA LEU A 262 5.24 -0.02 6.58
C LEU A 262 5.31 -1.52 6.88
N LYS A 263 6.41 -1.92 7.52
CA LYS A 263 6.51 -3.19 8.23
C LYS A 263 5.57 -3.16 9.43
N ASN A 264 4.96 -4.29 9.77
CA ASN A 264 4.28 -4.43 11.04
C ASN A 264 5.33 -4.40 12.16
N SER A 265 5.42 -3.27 12.86
CA SER A 265 6.44 -3.01 13.88
C SER A 265 5.96 -1.97 14.89
N VAL A 266 6.39 -2.11 16.12
CA VAL A 266 6.21 -1.06 17.14
C VAL A 266 7.21 0.08 16.96
N ASP A 267 8.36 -0.22 16.35
CA ASP A 267 9.44 0.74 16.14
C ASP A 267 9.08 1.79 15.10
N ASP A 268 9.59 3.00 15.31
CA ASP A 268 9.43 4.12 14.39
C ASP A 268 10.22 3.90 13.08
N LYS A 269 9.56 4.11 11.94
CA LYS A 269 10.21 4.31 10.64
C LYS A 269 10.55 5.78 10.49
N GLU A 270 11.84 6.09 10.52
CA GLU A 270 12.36 7.42 10.23
C GLU A 270 12.22 7.71 8.73
N LEU A 271 11.60 8.84 8.39
CA LEU A 271 11.37 9.31 7.04
C LEU A 271 12.00 10.67 6.84
N ASP A 272 12.64 10.81 5.69
CA ASP A 272 13.33 12.02 5.28
C ASP A 272 12.88 12.40 3.86
N LEU A 273 11.81 13.20 3.80
CA LEU A 273 11.00 13.40 2.62
C LEU A 273 11.27 14.75 1.97
N SER A 274 11.41 14.77 0.64
CA SER A 274 11.51 16.01 -0.13
C SER A 274 10.16 16.69 -0.28
N LEU A 275 10.14 18.02 -0.13
CA LEU A 275 8.94 18.84 -0.32
C LEU A 275 8.82 19.32 -1.77
N THR A 276 7.59 19.41 -2.29
CA THR A 276 7.29 19.84 -3.67
C THR A 276 7.76 21.25 -4.04
N LYS A 277 8.03 22.12 -3.06
CA LYS A 277 8.51 23.50 -3.27
C LYS A 277 9.98 23.71 -2.86
N GLY A 278 10.69 22.63 -2.58
CA GLY A 278 12.06 22.66 -2.05
C GLY A 278 12.11 22.49 -0.55
N GLY A 279 13.27 22.06 -0.05
CA GLY A 279 13.44 21.66 1.35
C GLY A 279 13.07 20.20 1.62
N ARG A 280 13.24 19.80 2.87
CA ARG A 280 12.98 18.44 3.36
C ARG A 280 12.26 18.48 4.68
N ILE A 281 11.43 17.48 4.95
CA ILE A 281 10.76 17.28 6.22
C ILE A 281 11.14 15.91 6.80
N PHE A 282 11.48 15.90 8.08
CA PHE A 282 11.86 14.72 8.84
C PHE A 282 10.72 14.34 9.76
N VAL A 283 10.23 13.11 9.61
CA VAL A 283 9.14 12.58 10.43
C VAL A 283 9.43 11.14 10.85
N ALA A 284 8.91 10.72 11.99
CA ALA A 284 8.88 9.31 12.38
C ALA A 284 7.44 8.79 12.32
N VAL A 285 7.26 7.58 11.79
CA VAL A 285 5.94 6.97 11.62
C VAL A 285 5.95 5.55 12.18
N SER A 286 4.94 5.18 12.95
CA SER A 286 4.74 3.82 13.47
C SER A 286 3.29 3.39 13.34
N ASN A 287 3.10 2.11 12.99
CA ASN A 287 1.79 1.44 13.01
C ASN A 287 1.52 0.68 14.31
N MET A 288 2.37 0.89 15.33
CA MET A 288 2.23 0.33 16.67
C MET A 288 2.15 -1.21 16.67
N GLY A 289 2.65 -1.88 15.63
CA GLY A 289 2.56 -3.34 15.45
C GLY A 289 1.17 -3.86 15.06
N GLY A 290 0.23 -2.97 14.73
CA GLY A 290 -1.15 -3.35 14.45
C GLY A 290 -1.40 -3.88 13.04
N TRP A 291 -0.68 -3.37 12.05
CA TRP A 291 -0.87 -3.67 10.64
C TRP A 291 0.45 -3.54 9.87
N GLY A 292 0.45 -3.84 8.57
CA GLY A 292 1.65 -3.72 7.72
C GLY A 292 2.19 -5.08 7.28
N HIS A 293 3.37 -5.08 6.65
CA HIS A 293 3.95 -6.29 6.09
C HIS A 293 4.92 -6.99 7.02
N THR A 294 5.20 -8.28 6.73
CA THR A 294 6.15 -9.08 7.48
C THR A 294 5.77 -9.20 8.96
N LYS A 295 4.49 -9.49 9.22
CA LYS A 295 3.97 -9.71 10.58
C LYS A 295 4.83 -10.77 11.28
N PRO A 296 5.41 -10.49 12.45
CA PRO A 296 6.13 -11.50 13.20
C PRO A 296 5.19 -12.67 13.46
N LYS A 297 5.55 -13.88 13.02
CA LYS A 297 4.77 -15.06 13.39
C LYS A 297 4.78 -15.13 14.91
N GLY A 298 3.59 -15.13 15.52
CA GLY A 298 3.40 -15.22 16.95
C GLY A 298 4.14 -16.42 17.53
N GLY A 299 5.37 -16.22 17.98
CA GLY A 299 5.83 -16.89 19.17
C GLY A 299 5.08 -16.22 20.30
N PHE A 300 4.30 -16.99 21.05
CA PHE A 300 4.03 -16.60 22.43
C PHE A 300 5.37 -16.18 23.03
N ALA A 301 5.55 -14.89 23.29
CA ALA A 301 6.48 -14.43 24.30
C ALA A 301 5.87 -14.88 25.63
N GLY A 302 5.94 -16.19 25.90
CA GLY A 302 5.91 -16.67 27.26
C GLY A 302 7.07 -15.96 27.94
N PHE A 303 6.74 -15.09 28.88
CA PHE A 303 7.68 -14.56 29.83
C PHE A 303 8.50 -15.74 30.39
N CYS A 304 9.73 -15.91 29.92
CA CYS A 304 10.74 -16.62 30.72
C CYS A 304 11.02 -15.72 31.92
N GLN A 305 10.20 -15.86 32.96
CA GLN A 305 10.62 -15.51 34.30
C GLN A 305 11.86 -16.34 34.60
N CYS A 306 13.02 -15.68 34.62
CA CYS A 306 14.16 -16.22 35.32
C CYS A 306 13.79 -16.24 36.81
N SER A 307 13.77 -17.43 37.39
CA SER A 307 13.89 -17.67 38.83
C SER A 307 14.98 -18.70 39.03
#